data_AF-A0A392TXZ6-F1
#
_entry.id   AF-A0A392TXZ6-F1
#
_cell.length_a   1.000
_cell.length_b   1.000
_cell.length_c   1.000
_cell.angle_alpha   90.00
_cell.angle_beta   90.00
_cell.angle_gamma   90.00
#
_symmetry.space_group_name_H-M   'P 1'
#
loop_
_entity.id
_entity.type
_entity.pdbx_description
1 polymer ?
#
loop_
_entity_poly.entity_id
_entity_poly.type
_entity_poly.pdbx_seq_one_letter_code
_entity_poly.pdbx_strand_id
1 'polypeptide(L)' 'EGLESIVDVGGGTGTTAKIICEKFPKLKCVVFDRPKVVENLSESDSLTYVGGDMFTSIPKADAVLLK' A
#
# COMPACT_ATOMS: atom_id res chain seq x y z
N GLU A 1 7.24 15.92 13.22
CA GLU A 1 6.05 15.14 12.83
C GLU A 1 6.36 14.41 11.53
N GLY A 2 5.88 13.18 11.37
CA GLY A 2 6.16 12.33 10.21
C GLY A 2 4.95 11.45 9.89
N LEU A 3 5.01 10.69 8.79
CA LEU A 3 3.93 9.81 8.38
C LEU A 3 3.91 8.53 9.26
N GLU A 4 2.72 8.10 9.68
CA GLU A 4 2.50 6.82 10.34
C GLU A 4 1.96 5.77 9.35
N SER A 5 1.29 6.22 8.29
CA SER A 5 0.69 5.39 7.26
C SER A 5 0.78 5.98 5.85
N ILE A 6 0.92 5.11 4.85
CA ILE A 6 0.90 5.48 3.43
C ILE A 6 0.13 4.44 2.61
N VAL A 7 -0.64 4.90 1.63
CA VAL A 7 -1.25 4.03 0.60
C VAL A 7 -0.59 4.24 -0.76
N ASP A 8 -0.15 3.14 -1.39
CA ASP A 8 0.43 3.08 -2.74
C ASP A 8 -0.66 2.64 -3.72
N VAL A 9 -1.32 3.61 -4.37
CA VAL A 9 -2.45 3.41 -5.29
C VAL A 9 -1.93 3.08 -6.68
N GLY A 10 -2.41 1.97 -7.25
CA GLY A 10 -1.81 1.39 -8.45
C GLY A 10 -0.46 0.72 -8.15
N GLY A 11 -0.24 0.31 -6.90
CA GLY A 11 1.03 -0.21 -6.41
C GLY A 11 1.42 -1.60 -6.95
N GLY A 12 0.54 -2.26 -7.71
CA GLY A 12 0.80 -3.55 -8.34
C GLY A 12 1.14 -4.64 -7.32
N THR A 13 2.31 -5.27 -7.50
CA THR A 13 2.84 -6.32 -6.61
C THR A 13 3.63 -5.75 -5.41
N GLY A 14 3.52 -4.45 -5.16
CA GLY A 14 4.09 -3.78 -4.00
C GLY A 14 5.59 -3.52 -4.05
N THR A 15 6.21 -3.47 -5.23
CA THR A 15 7.66 -3.24 -5.37
C THR A 15 8.10 -1.94 -4.68
N THR A 16 7.36 -0.85 -4.89
CA THR A 16 7.68 0.44 -4.26
C THR A 16 7.41 0.39 -2.75
N ALA A 17 6.26 -0.11 -2.34
CA ALA A 17 5.90 -0.31 -0.95
C ALA A 17 6.92 -1.14 -0.14
N LYS A 18 7.47 -2.22 -0.71
CA LYS A 18 8.51 -3.05 -0.07
C LYS A 18 9.76 -2.24 0.27
N ILE A 19 10.26 -1.45 -0.68
CA ILE A 19 11.43 -0.56 -0.47
C ILE A 19 11.13 0.48 0.61
N ILE A 20 9.89 1.00 0.65
CA ILE A 20 9.46 1.95 1.68
C ILE A 20 9.47 1.27 3.06
N CYS A 21 8.86 0.09 3.19
CA CYS A 21 8.84 -0.65 4.46
C CYS A 21 10.23 -1.05 4.94
N GLU A 22 11.15 -1.39 4.04
CA GLU A 22 12.56 -1.68 4.37
C GLU A 22 13.28 -0.44 4.93
N LYS A 23 13.07 0.74 4.33
CA LYS A 23 13.69 1.99 4.78
C LYS A 23 13.03 2.58 6.03
N PHE A 24 11.74 2.33 6.21
CA PHE A 24 10.93 2.86 7.31
C PHE A 24 10.13 1.75 7.99
N PRO A 25 10.77 0.89 8.81
CA PRO A 25 10.13 -0.31 9.38
C PRO A 25 8.91 -0.04 10.27
N LYS A 26 8.76 1.20 10.77
CA LYS A 26 7.62 1.63 11.59
C LYS A 26 6.45 2.18 10.78
N LEU A 27 6.65 2.51 9.51
CA LEU A 27 5.63 3.06 8.63
C LEU A 27 4.71 1.92 8.17
N LYS A 28 3.39 2.11 8.29
CA LYS A 28 2.41 1.16 7.76
C LYS A 28 2.16 1.46 6.29
N CYS A 29 2.33 0.47 5.43
CA CYS A 29 2.08 0.63 4.01
C CYS A 29 0.92 -0.27 3.56
N VAL A 30 0.03 0.32 2.76
CA VAL A 30 -1.05 -0.38 2.07
C VAL A 30 -0.77 -0.31 0.59
N VAL A 31 -0.62 -1.46 -0.08
CA VAL A 31 -0.65 -1.52 -1.53
C VAL A 31 -2.10 -1.65 -1.96
N PHE A 32 -2.59 -0.69 -2.73
CA PHE A 32 -3.95 -0.66 -3.21
C PHE A 32 -3.98 -0.79 -4.74
N ASP A 33 -4.56 -1.88 -5.23
CA ASP A 33 -4.73 -2.14 -6.65
C ASP A 33 -6.02 -2.93 -6.88
N ARG A 34 -6.30 -3.33 -8.11
CA ARG A 34 -7.46 -4.14 -8.45
C ARG A 34 -7.41 -5.48 -7.71
N PRO A 35 -8.56 -6.05 -7.29
CA PRO A 35 -8.60 -7.32 -6.56
C PRO A 35 -7.78 -8.44 -7.21
N LYS A 36 -7.87 -8.55 -8.55
CA LYS A 36 -7.14 -9.59 -9.32
C LYS A 36 -5.62 -9.44 -9.29
N VAL A 37 -5.11 -8.25 -9.01
CA VAL A 37 -3.66 -7.98 -8.95
C VAL A 37 -3.09 -8.44 -7.61
N VAL A 38 -3.86 -8.30 -6.53
CA VAL A 38 -3.36 -8.52 -5.15
C VAL A 38 -3.82 -9.82 -4.50
N GLU A 39 -4.77 -10.57 -5.10
CA GLU A 39 -5.43 -11.75 -4.52
C GLU A 39 -4.50 -12.85 -3.97
N ASN A 40 -3.29 -13.00 -4.48
CA ASN A 40 -2.35 -14.07 -4.09
C ASN A 40 -1.08 -13.54 -3.42
N LEU A 41 -1.07 -12.28 -2.98
CA LEU A 41 0.09 -11.67 -2.36
C LEU A 41 0.06 -11.88 -0.84
N SER A 42 1.20 -12.25 -0.27
CA SER A 42 1.35 -12.40 1.17
C SER A 42 1.68 -11.08 1.85
N GLU A 43 0.99 -10.82 2.95
CA GLU A 43 1.21 -9.65 3.82
C GLU A 43 2.41 -9.83 4.76
N SER A 44 2.84 -8.73 5.37
CA SER A 44 3.80 -8.70 6.48
C SER A 44 3.39 -7.67 7.53
N ASP A 45 4.10 -7.60 8.65
CA ASP A 45 3.76 -6.71 9.77
C ASP A 45 3.63 -5.22 9.37
N SER A 46 4.38 -4.77 8.35
CA SER A 46 4.38 -3.37 7.88
C SER A 46 3.73 -3.19 6.50
N LEU A 47 3.34 -4.27 5.82
CA LEU A 47 2.83 -4.24 4.45
C LEU A 47 1.56 -5.07 4.29
N THR A 48 0.47 -4.42 3.89
CA THR A 48 -0.82 -5.06 3.61
C THR A 48 -1.24 -4.82 2.17
N TYR A 49 -2.10 -5.69 1.63
CA TYR A 49 -2.62 -5.55 0.27
C TYR A 49 -4.14 -5.45 0.28
N VAL A 50 -4.66 -4.42 -0.38
CA VAL A 50 -6.11 -4.17 -0.45
C VAL A 50 -6.54 -4.12 -1.90
N GLY A 51 -7.48 -5.00 -2.25
CA GLY A 51 -8.13 -5.01 -3.56
C GLY A 51 -9.28 -4.02 -3.62
N GLY A 52 -9.35 -3.18 -4.65
CA GLY A 52 -10.48 -2.29 -4.86
C GLY A 52 -10.42 -1.50 -6.16
N ASP A 53 -11.23 -0.44 -6.20
CA ASP A 53 -11.29 0.52 -7.29
C ASP A 53 -11.07 1.94 -6.76
N MET A 54 -9.98 2.58 -7.20
CA MET A 54 -9.60 3.94 -6.76
C MET A 54 -10.59 5.02 -7.18
N PHE A 55 -11.38 4.80 -8.24
CA PHE A 55 -12.43 5.73 -8.65
C PHE A 55 -13.66 5.66 -7.73
N THR A 56 -13.80 4.56 -6.98
CA THR A 56 -14.87 4.36 -5.99
C THR A 56 -14.42 4.78 -4.59
N SER A 57 -13.28 4.28 -4.11
CA SER A 57 -12.72 4.64 -2.80
C SER A 57 -11.26 4.24 -2.67
N ILE A 58 -10.50 4.99 -1.86
CA ILE A 58 -9.10 4.67 -1.52
C ILE A 58 -9.01 4.47 0.01
N PRO A 59 -8.23 3.49 0.51
CA PRO A 59 -7.95 3.34 1.94
C PRO A 59 -7.43 4.62 2.59
N LYS A 60 -7.88 4.91 3.82
CA LYS A 60 -7.40 6.07 4.58
C LYS A 60 -5.94 5.86 5.02
N ALA A 61 -5.11 6.86 4.79
CA ALA A 61 -3.72 6.94 5.25
C ALA A 61 -3.30 8.41 5.39
N ASP A 62 -2.16 8.67 6.01
CA ASP A 62 -1.61 10.03 6.15
C ASP A 62 -1.14 10.60 4.80
N ALA A 63 -0.71 9.73 3.89
CA ALA A 63 -0.29 10.09 2.56
C ALA A 63 -0.72 9.08 1.50
N VAL A 64 -0.85 9.57 0.26
CA VAL A 64 -1.11 8.77 -0.94
C VAL A 64 0.10 8.89 -1.86
N LEU A 65 0.64 7.75 -2.28
CA LEU A 65 1.50 7.64 -3.45
C LEU A 65 0.63 7.14 -4.61
N LEU A 66 0.72 7.81 -5.76
CA LEU A 66 -0.05 7.47 -6.96
C LEU A 66 0.90 7.18 -8.12
N LYS A 67 0.59 6.14 -8.88
CA LYS A 67 1.35 5.71 -10.06
C LYS A 67 0.50 5.62 -11.31
#